data_AF-A0A231P0C8-F1
#
_entry.id   AF-A0A231P0C8-F1
#
_cell.length_a   1.000
_cell.length_b   1.000
_cell.length_c   1.000
_cell.angle_alpha   90.00
_cell.angle_beta   90.00
_cell.angle_gamma   90.00
#
_symmetry.space_group_name_H-M   'P 1'
#
loop_
_entity.id
_entity.type
_entity.pdbx_description
1 polymer ?
#
loop_
_entity_poly.entity_id
_entity_poly.type
_entity_poly.pdbx_seq_one_letter_code
_entity_poly.pdbx_strand_id
1 'polypeptide(L)'
;MSIARFCVLLCLGGLLFGCSTRPVVVVEKDQFIRMARAMPKELKARNLLDDQGSYVAPMSFAGYKNYGDVLFQRLSPSFMFGETAHDVYLGATFAATILPDSRVKHWDNGFSIRHATQTITVNMVAIADWNNDGQDEWIVSCVVEPRMGGKTRTYYLLVPPPQNSSEVLKGTVAAVNECFGLSCTVFVRDSKIIERTASNPLVPPTEVHDVVPGLQPVTEPPKKGPVKDGLEERNL
;
A
#
# COMPACT_ATOMS: atom_id res chain seq x y z
N MET A 1 -1.78 51.95 -19.80
CA MET A 1 -1.89 51.24 -18.50
C MET A 1 -2.94 50.11 -18.54
N SER A 2 -2.93 49.21 -19.54
CA SER A 2 -3.92 48.12 -19.62
C SER A 2 -3.34 46.72 -19.79
N ILE A 3 -2.01 46.57 -19.90
CA ILE A 3 -1.37 45.27 -20.14
C ILE A 3 -1.03 44.55 -18.82
N ALA A 4 -0.73 45.30 -17.74
CA ALA A 4 -0.37 44.71 -16.45
C ALA A 4 -1.53 44.04 -15.71
N ARG A 5 -2.79 44.41 -16.00
CA ARG A 5 -3.98 43.84 -15.33
C ARG A 5 -4.40 42.47 -15.90
N PHE A 6 -4.01 42.15 -17.13
CA PHE A 6 -4.34 40.86 -17.76
C PHE A 6 -3.39 39.72 -17.30
N CYS A 7 -2.14 40.03 -16.95
CA CYS A 7 -1.20 39.02 -16.44
C CYS A 7 -1.54 38.55 -15.02
N VAL A 8 -2.10 39.40 -14.17
CA VAL A 8 -2.46 39.04 -12.79
C VAL A 8 -3.66 38.08 -12.76
N LEU A 9 -4.60 38.20 -13.72
CA LEU A 9 -5.75 37.30 -13.82
C LEU A 9 -5.39 35.93 -14.42
N LEU A 10 -4.37 35.85 -15.27
CA LEU A 10 -3.88 34.56 -15.79
C LEU A 10 -3.05 33.78 -14.74
N CYS A 11 -2.34 34.48 -13.84
CA CYS A 11 -1.62 33.83 -12.74
C CYS A 11 -2.53 33.38 -11.59
N LEU A 12 -3.72 33.98 -11.41
CA LEU A 12 -4.70 33.49 -10.43
C LEU A 12 -5.67 32.43 -10.99
N GLY A 13 -5.85 32.34 -12.32
CA GLY A 13 -6.72 31.33 -12.95
C GLY A 13 -6.11 29.91 -13.00
N GLY A 14 -4.80 29.76 -12.86
CA GLY A 14 -4.09 28.48 -12.94
C GLY A 14 -4.11 27.64 -11.65
N LEU A 15 -4.69 28.15 -10.55
CA LEU A 15 -4.63 27.51 -9.23
C LEU A 15 -5.84 26.65 -8.88
N LEU A 16 -6.87 26.57 -9.74
CA LEU A 16 -8.15 25.91 -9.41
C LEU A 16 -8.46 24.64 -10.20
N PHE A 17 -7.51 24.14 -11.00
CA PHE A 17 -7.56 22.79 -11.57
C PHE A 17 -6.24 22.05 -11.36
N GLY A 18 -5.74 22.06 -10.12
CA GLY A 18 -4.68 21.16 -9.71
C GLY A 18 -5.24 19.76 -9.54
N CYS A 19 -5.16 18.93 -10.58
CA CYS A 19 -5.18 17.48 -10.39
C CYS A 19 -3.98 17.18 -9.49
N SER A 20 -4.20 17.10 -8.17
CA SER A 20 -3.15 17.15 -7.16
C SER A 20 -2.47 15.78 -7.04
N THR A 21 -1.78 15.38 -8.11
CA THR A 21 -0.90 14.22 -8.10
C THR A 21 0.18 14.44 -7.05
N ARG A 22 0.30 13.48 -6.14
CA ARG A 22 1.21 13.55 -5.00
C ARG A 22 2.62 13.15 -5.45
N PRO A 23 3.67 13.73 -4.84
CA PRO A 23 5.03 13.40 -5.21
C PRO A 23 5.33 11.93 -4.88
N VAL A 24 6.03 11.26 -5.79
CA VAL A 24 6.55 9.90 -5.61
C VAL A 24 8.04 9.93 -5.88
N VAL A 25 8.82 9.51 -4.89
CA VAL A 25 10.25 9.25 -5.08
C VAL A 25 10.37 7.88 -5.74
N VAL A 26 10.74 7.83 -7.00
CA VAL A 26 11.02 6.55 -7.67
C VAL A 26 12.47 6.15 -7.39
N VAL A 27 12.65 5.02 -6.71
CA VAL A 27 13.98 4.47 -6.37
C VAL A 27 14.47 3.55 -7.49
N GLU A 28 13.62 2.62 -7.93
CA GLU A 28 13.91 1.69 -9.04
C GLU A 28 12.89 1.88 -10.16
N LYS A 29 13.28 2.60 -11.21
CA LYS A 29 12.39 3.01 -12.30
C LYS A 29 11.70 1.84 -12.98
N ASP A 30 12.44 0.78 -13.31
CA ASP A 30 11.87 -0.38 -14.00
C ASP A 30 10.88 -1.14 -13.12
N GLN A 31 11.14 -1.22 -11.80
CA GLN A 31 10.23 -1.83 -10.84
C GLN A 31 8.97 -0.99 -10.68
N PHE A 32 9.10 0.34 -10.62
CA PHE A 32 7.96 1.25 -10.51
C PHE A 32 7.08 1.19 -11.77
N ILE A 33 7.68 1.13 -12.97
CA ILE A 33 6.93 0.96 -14.22
C ILE A 33 6.16 -0.37 -14.24
N ARG A 34 6.79 -1.47 -13.80
CA ARG A 34 6.11 -2.78 -13.69
C ARG A 34 4.93 -2.73 -12.72
N MET A 35 5.14 -2.10 -11.55
CA MET A 35 4.10 -1.89 -10.56
C MET A 35 2.94 -1.05 -11.11
N ALA A 36 3.24 0.08 -11.77
CA ALA A 36 2.25 0.97 -12.35
C ALA A 36 1.43 0.31 -13.46
N ARG A 37 2.03 -0.60 -14.24
CA ARG A 37 1.31 -1.42 -15.21
C ARG A 37 0.43 -2.48 -14.57
N ALA A 38 0.87 -3.07 -13.45
CA ALA A 38 0.11 -4.09 -12.74
C ALA A 38 -1.12 -3.51 -12.03
N MET A 39 -0.98 -2.37 -11.35
CA MET A 39 -2.06 -1.77 -10.56
C MET A 39 -2.33 -0.28 -10.87
N PRO A 40 -2.61 0.08 -12.14
CA PRO A 40 -2.77 1.49 -12.54
C PRO A 40 -3.96 2.16 -11.84
N LYS A 41 -5.06 1.42 -11.64
CA LYS A 41 -6.27 1.94 -10.99
C LYS A 41 -6.01 2.29 -9.52
N GLU A 42 -5.25 1.45 -8.82
CA GLU A 42 -4.93 1.66 -7.40
C GLU A 42 -4.05 2.90 -7.22
N LEU A 43 -3.00 3.03 -8.04
CA LEU A 43 -2.10 4.18 -7.94
C LEU A 43 -2.79 5.50 -8.31
N LYS A 44 -3.70 5.49 -9.29
CA LYS A 44 -4.54 6.65 -9.62
C LYS A 44 -5.53 6.99 -8.52
N ALA A 45 -6.21 6.00 -7.94
CA ALA A 45 -7.13 6.21 -6.82
C ALA A 45 -6.45 6.85 -5.59
N ARG A 46 -5.14 6.66 -5.47
CA ARG A 46 -4.29 7.25 -4.43
C ARG A 46 -3.60 8.54 -4.87
N ASN A 47 -3.88 9.08 -6.04
CA ASN A 47 -3.20 10.24 -6.61
C ASN A 47 -1.66 10.07 -6.68
N LEU A 48 -1.16 8.83 -6.75
CA LEU A 48 0.28 8.55 -6.98
C LEU A 48 0.63 8.56 -8.47
N LEU A 49 -0.39 8.42 -9.32
CA LEU A 49 -0.34 8.69 -10.74
C LEU A 49 -1.46 9.66 -11.11
N ASP A 50 -1.20 10.51 -12.11
CA ASP A 50 -2.22 11.32 -12.74
C ASP A 50 -3.14 10.51 -13.67
N ASP A 51 -4.14 11.16 -14.26
CA ASP A 51 -5.07 10.53 -15.19
C ASP A 51 -4.39 9.96 -16.45
N GLN A 52 -3.23 10.50 -16.82
CA GLN A 52 -2.41 10.02 -17.94
C GLN A 52 -1.46 8.87 -17.54
N GLY A 53 -1.39 8.54 -16.25
CA GLY A 53 -0.49 7.51 -15.72
C GLY A 53 0.93 8.00 -15.44
N SER A 54 1.16 9.30 -15.34
CA SER A 54 2.45 9.90 -14.97
C SER A 54 2.53 10.14 -13.47
N TYR A 55 3.72 10.02 -12.90
CA TYR A 55 4.01 10.40 -11.51
C TYR A 55 4.69 11.78 -11.48
N VAL A 56 4.59 12.46 -10.34
CA VAL A 56 5.31 13.72 -10.09
C VAL A 56 6.51 13.39 -9.19
N ALA A 57 7.72 13.75 -9.59
CA ALA A 57 8.90 13.62 -8.74
C ALA A 57 8.97 14.77 -7.72
N PRO A 58 9.46 14.56 -6.49
CA PRO A 58 9.69 15.65 -5.55
C PRO A 58 10.81 16.57 -6.01
N MET A 59 10.79 17.82 -5.55
CA MET A 59 11.83 18.81 -5.88
C MET A 59 13.22 18.43 -5.36
N SER A 60 13.29 17.70 -4.23
CA SER A 60 14.55 17.21 -3.66
C SER A 60 14.29 15.96 -2.82
N PHE A 61 15.20 15.00 -2.87
CA PHE A 61 15.14 13.82 -2.03
C PHE A 61 16.55 13.33 -1.65
N ALA A 62 16.83 13.26 -0.35
CA ALA A 62 18.00 12.59 0.19
C ALA A 62 17.60 11.17 0.59
N GLY A 63 17.80 10.21 -0.32
CA GLY A 63 17.47 8.81 -0.05
C GLY A 63 18.34 8.16 1.01
N TYR A 64 17.92 6.97 1.44
CA TYR A 64 18.79 6.10 2.20
C TYR A 64 19.90 5.54 1.30
N LYS A 65 21.09 5.37 1.89
CA LYS A 65 22.13 4.53 1.31
C LYS A 65 21.79 3.06 1.65
N ASN A 66 21.90 2.16 0.68
CA ASN A 66 21.79 0.71 0.84
C ASN A 66 20.44 0.18 1.35
N TYR A 67 19.33 0.53 0.69
CA TYR A 67 18.03 -0.09 0.98
C TYR A 67 18.09 -1.62 0.90
N GLY A 68 18.86 -2.19 -0.03
CA GLY A 68 18.99 -3.64 -0.20
C GLY A 68 19.45 -4.35 1.07
N ASP A 69 20.48 -3.83 1.73
CA ASP A 69 21.00 -4.41 2.97
C ASP A 69 20.02 -4.25 4.14
N VAL A 70 19.37 -3.08 4.25
CA VAL A 70 18.35 -2.84 5.27
C VAL A 70 17.18 -3.81 5.11
N LEU A 71 16.66 -3.96 3.89
CA LEU A 71 15.58 -4.89 3.60
C LEU A 71 16.00 -6.34 3.87
N PHE A 72 17.20 -6.75 3.46
CA PHE A 72 17.70 -8.11 3.71
C PHE A 72 17.81 -8.41 5.21
N GLN A 73 18.44 -7.51 5.95
CA GLN A 73 18.73 -7.74 7.37
C GLN A 73 17.49 -7.62 8.25
N ARG A 74 16.51 -6.78 7.86
CA ARG A 74 15.47 -6.30 8.79
C ARG A 74 14.04 -6.55 8.33
N LEU A 75 13.76 -6.71 7.03
CA LEU A 75 12.39 -6.99 6.59
C LEU A 75 11.99 -8.41 6.95
N SER A 76 10.88 -8.53 7.67
CA SER A 76 10.24 -9.80 8.01
C SER A 76 9.55 -10.40 6.76
N PRO A 77 9.76 -11.69 6.47
CA PRO A 77 9.02 -12.41 5.43
C PRO A 77 7.58 -12.78 5.85
N SER A 78 7.10 -12.30 7.02
CA SER A 78 5.81 -12.68 7.63
C SER A 78 4.58 -12.47 6.74
N PHE A 79 4.65 -11.52 5.81
CA PHE A 79 3.57 -11.25 4.86
C PHE A 79 3.32 -12.39 3.84
N MET A 80 4.27 -13.33 3.70
CA MET A 80 4.12 -14.50 2.83
C MET A 80 3.38 -15.66 3.53
N PHE A 81 3.10 -15.56 4.84
CA PHE A 81 2.44 -16.60 5.60
C PHE A 81 0.94 -16.64 5.30
N GLY A 82 0.35 -17.84 5.27
CA GLY A 82 -1.10 -18.06 5.15
C GLY A 82 -1.61 -18.43 3.76
N GLU A 83 -0.75 -18.47 2.74
CA GLU A 83 -1.13 -18.96 1.41
C GLU A 83 -0.56 -20.37 1.18
N THR A 84 -1.46 -21.34 1.02
CA THR A 84 -1.31 -22.81 1.08
C THR A 84 -0.39 -23.49 0.04
N ALA A 85 0.56 -22.78 -0.57
CA ALA A 85 1.23 -23.27 -1.77
C ALA A 85 2.77 -23.30 -1.77
N HIS A 86 3.46 -22.88 -0.71
CA HIS A 86 4.92 -22.78 -0.77
C HIS A 86 5.59 -23.25 0.52
N ASP A 87 6.68 -24.01 0.38
CA ASP A 87 7.70 -24.17 1.42
C ASP A 87 8.37 -22.80 1.64
N VAL A 88 7.68 -21.90 2.34
CA VAL A 88 8.21 -20.58 2.67
C VAL A 88 9.31 -20.78 3.71
N TYR A 89 10.51 -20.31 3.41
CA TYR A 89 11.61 -20.32 4.38
C TYR A 89 11.28 -19.34 5.50
N LEU A 90 11.18 -19.85 6.72
CA LEU A 90 10.74 -19.08 7.87
C LEU A 90 11.93 -18.48 8.60
N GLY A 91 11.81 -17.21 8.98
CA GLY A 91 12.80 -16.48 9.76
C GLY A 91 12.21 -15.15 10.22
N ALA A 92 12.77 -14.57 11.28
CA ALA A 92 12.35 -13.24 11.75
C ALA A 92 12.61 -12.14 10.70
N THR A 93 13.62 -12.35 9.84
CA THR A 93 14.00 -11.47 8.72
C THR A 93 14.47 -12.32 7.54
N PHE A 94 14.61 -11.75 6.35
CA PHE A 94 15.18 -12.47 5.20
C PHE A 94 16.60 -13.00 5.44
N ALA A 95 17.44 -12.27 6.18
CA ALA A 95 18.75 -12.77 6.58
C ALA A 95 18.66 -14.04 7.44
N ALA A 96 17.60 -14.18 8.25
CA ALA A 96 17.37 -15.35 9.08
C ALA A 96 16.78 -16.55 8.31
N THR A 97 16.46 -16.41 7.02
CA THR A 97 15.96 -17.53 6.18
C THR A 97 17.07 -18.26 5.42
N ILE A 98 18.32 -17.80 5.51
CA ILE A 98 19.45 -18.35 4.75
C ILE A 98 19.80 -19.75 5.24
N LEU A 99 19.79 -20.71 4.31
CA LEU A 99 20.26 -22.08 4.52
C LEU A 99 21.66 -22.28 3.91
N PRO A 100 22.38 -23.36 4.27
CA PRO A 100 23.74 -23.62 3.73
C PRO A 100 23.84 -23.66 2.20
N ASP A 101 22.78 -24.10 1.52
CA ASP A 101 22.70 -24.18 0.06
C ASP A 101 22.14 -22.91 -0.59
N SER A 102 21.69 -21.93 0.20
CA SER A 102 21.17 -20.66 -0.30
C SER A 102 22.30 -19.81 -0.91
N ARG A 103 21.95 -18.99 -1.91
CA ARG A 103 22.87 -18.01 -2.51
C ARG A 103 22.25 -16.64 -2.50
N VAL A 104 22.96 -15.66 -1.95
CA VAL A 104 22.47 -14.28 -1.82
C VAL A 104 23.23 -13.37 -2.77
N LYS A 105 22.52 -12.45 -3.42
CA LYS A 105 23.07 -11.34 -4.19
C LYS A 105 22.50 -10.04 -3.68
N HIS A 106 23.34 -9.02 -3.51
CA HIS A 106 22.95 -7.69 -3.04
C HIS A 106 23.21 -6.64 -4.12
N TRP A 107 22.39 -5.59 -4.11
CA TRP A 107 22.62 -4.33 -4.80
C TRP A 107 22.04 -3.19 -3.95
N ASP A 108 22.33 -1.94 -4.29
CA ASP A 108 22.00 -0.77 -3.46
C ASP A 108 20.51 -0.72 -3.05
N ASN A 109 19.62 -1.12 -3.95
CA ASN A 109 18.17 -1.01 -3.78
C ASN A 109 17.46 -2.35 -3.55
N GLY A 110 18.18 -3.45 -3.36
CA GLY A 110 17.53 -4.75 -3.23
C GLY A 110 18.47 -5.93 -3.02
N PHE A 111 17.88 -7.12 -2.99
CA PHE A 111 18.62 -8.36 -2.88
C PHE A 111 17.85 -9.51 -3.53
N SER A 112 18.55 -10.61 -3.80
CA SER A 112 17.96 -11.86 -4.25
C SER A 112 18.51 -13.02 -3.44
N ILE A 113 17.64 -13.94 -3.02
CA ILE A 113 17.99 -15.20 -2.37
C ILE A 113 17.53 -16.34 -3.28
N ARG A 114 18.49 -17.12 -3.76
CA ARG A 114 18.22 -18.39 -4.43
C ARG A 114 18.25 -19.49 -3.40
N HIS A 115 17.08 -20.03 -3.07
CA HIS A 115 16.93 -21.24 -2.27
C HIS A 115 16.83 -22.50 -3.17
N ALA A 116 16.66 -23.66 -2.55
CA ALA A 116 16.48 -24.93 -3.25
C ALA A 116 15.22 -24.93 -4.13
N THR A 117 14.09 -24.47 -3.57
CA THR A 117 12.75 -24.57 -4.18
C THR A 117 12.31 -23.30 -4.89
N GLN A 118 12.87 -22.14 -4.56
CA GLN A 118 12.44 -20.85 -5.09
C GLN A 118 13.57 -19.82 -5.15
N THR A 119 13.38 -18.80 -6.00
CA THR A 119 14.16 -17.56 -5.95
C THR A 119 13.27 -16.46 -5.39
N ILE A 120 13.76 -15.75 -4.38
CA ILE A 120 13.11 -14.56 -3.84
C ILE A 120 13.92 -13.35 -4.27
N THR A 121 13.28 -12.34 -4.83
CA THR A 121 13.93 -11.08 -5.22
C THR A 121 13.16 -9.92 -4.63
N VAL A 122 13.82 -9.12 -3.81
CA VAL A 122 13.23 -7.96 -3.13
C VAL A 122 13.86 -6.68 -3.67
N ASN A 123 13.03 -5.72 -4.05
CA ASN A 123 13.49 -4.40 -4.50
C ASN A 123 12.74 -3.29 -3.77
N MET A 124 13.47 -2.26 -3.38
CA MET A 124 12.94 -0.96 -3.06
C MET A 124 12.44 -0.30 -4.35
N VAL A 125 11.15 -0.01 -4.44
CA VAL A 125 10.51 0.49 -5.67
C VAL A 125 10.42 2.01 -5.65
N ALA A 126 9.77 2.53 -4.61
CA ALA A 126 9.46 3.94 -4.50
C ALA A 126 9.22 4.33 -3.04
N ILE A 127 9.14 5.63 -2.78
CA ILE A 127 8.71 6.20 -1.50
C ILE A 127 7.58 7.17 -1.79
N ALA A 128 6.48 6.98 -1.08
CA ALA A 128 5.31 7.84 -1.17
C ALA A 128 4.42 7.67 0.05
N ASP A 129 3.73 8.73 0.41
CA ASP A 129 2.58 8.69 1.30
C ASP A 129 1.45 7.87 0.68
N TRP A 130 1.29 6.61 1.09
CA TRP A 130 0.38 5.67 0.43
C TRP A 130 -1.09 5.96 0.72
N ASN A 131 -1.40 6.35 1.97
CA ASN A 131 -2.75 6.49 2.49
C ASN A 131 -3.21 7.95 2.66
N ASN A 132 -2.37 8.91 2.33
CA ASN A 132 -2.59 10.35 2.48
C ASN A 132 -2.67 10.82 3.94
N ASP A 133 -1.82 10.26 4.80
CA ASP A 133 -1.71 10.64 6.21
C ASP A 133 -0.50 11.55 6.52
N GLY A 134 0.28 11.91 5.49
CA GLY A 134 1.48 12.74 5.60
C GLY A 134 2.74 11.97 6.02
N GLN A 135 2.69 10.64 6.14
CA GLN A 135 3.84 9.79 6.35
C GLN A 135 4.22 9.09 5.05
N ASP A 136 5.51 9.09 4.72
CA ASP A 136 6.00 8.37 3.55
C ASP A 136 6.29 6.90 3.90
N GLU A 137 5.75 5.97 3.10
CA GLU A 137 6.11 4.56 3.15
C GLU A 137 7.12 4.18 2.08
N TRP A 138 7.96 3.21 2.41
CA TRP A 138 8.71 2.48 1.42
C TRP A 138 7.79 1.50 0.69
N ILE A 139 7.70 1.64 -0.62
CA ILE A 139 7.03 0.67 -1.48
C ILE A 139 8.07 -0.34 -1.94
N VAL A 140 7.86 -1.61 -1.58
CA VAL A 140 8.80 -2.70 -1.84
C VAL A 140 8.13 -3.76 -2.70
N SER A 141 8.81 -4.27 -3.72
CA SER A 141 8.38 -5.46 -4.45
C SER A 141 9.13 -6.68 -3.93
N CYS A 142 8.41 -7.75 -3.61
CA CYS A 142 8.97 -9.06 -3.29
C CYS A 142 8.44 -10.08 -4.29
N VAL A 143 9.30 -10.51 -5.21
CA VAL A 143 8.99 -11.51 -6.23
C VAL A 143 9.42 -12.88 -5.73
N VAL A 144 8.51 -13.84 -5.74
CA VAL A 144 8.76 -15.25 -5.40
C VAL A 144 8.55 -16.08 -6.66
N GLU A 145 9.62 -16.74 -7.11
CA GLU A 145 9.66 -17.55 -8.33
C GLU A 145 9.96 -19.01 -7.99
N PRO A 146 8.99 -19.93 -8.11
CA PRO A 146 9.21 -21.36 -7.94
C PRO A 146 10.20 -21.90 -8.96
N ARG A 147 11.13 -22.76 -8.53
CA ARG A 147 12.14 -23.36 -9.42
C ARG A 147 11.63 -24.57 -10.21
N MET A 148 10.58 -25.22 -9.72
CA MET A 148 9.98 -26.42 -10.33
C MET A 148 8.74 -26.09 -11.19
N GLY A 149 8.64 -24.84 -11.65
CA GLY A 149 7.44 -24.32 -12.32
C GLY A 149 6.31 -24.02 -11.35
N GLY A 150 5.33 -23.25 -11.81
CA GLY A 150 4.22 -22.79 -10.97
C GLY A 150 3.92 -21.31 -11.19
N LYS A 151 3.21 -20.73 -10.23
CA LYS A 151 2.87 -19.31 -10.24
C LYS A 151 4.03 -18.47 -9.69
N THR A 152 4.43 -17.45 -10.43
CA THR A 152 5.25 -16.37 -9.88
C THR A 152 4.36 -15.40 -9.13
N ARG A 153 4.75 -14.99 -7.92
CA ARG A 153 4.02 -14.02 -7.12
C ARG A 153 4.85 -12.79 -6.86
N THR A 154 4.29 -11.61 -7.09
CA THR A 154 4.87 -10.34 -6.68
C THR A 154 4.01 -9.74 -5.59
N TYR A 155 4.56 -9.66 -4.38
CA TYR A 155 3.97 -8.91 -3.28
C TYR A 155 4.44 -7.46 -3.37
N TYR A 156 3.51 -6.52 -3.45
CA TYR A 156 3.79 -5.10 -3.27
C TYR A 156 3.49 -4.74 -1.82
N LEU A 157 4.53 -4.31 -1.10
CA LEU A 157 4.51 -4.08 0.32
C LEU A 157 4.65 -2.60 0.63
N LEU A 158 4.00 -2.19 1.70
CA LEU A 158 4.18 -0.90 2.36
C LEU A 158 4.98 -1.16 3.61
N VAL A 159 6.18 -0.59 3.65
CA VAL A 159 7.12 -0.75 4.75
C VAL A 159 7.37 0.63 5.33
N PRO A 160 6.98 0.88 6.58
CA PRO A 160 7.34 2.13 7.24
C PRO A 160 8.86 2.29 7.32
N PRO A 161 9.41 3.50 7.08
CA PRO A 161 10.84 3.73 7.23
C PRO A 161 11.32 3.40 8.66
N PRO A 162 12.52 2.83 8.81
CA PRO A 162 13.05 2.44 10.12
C PRO A 162 13.21 3.64 11.04
N GLN A 163 12.73 3.54 12.28
CA GLN A 163 12.88 4.59 13.30
C GLN A 163 14.21 4.51 14.05
N ASN A 164 14.81 3.31 14.09
CA ASN A 164 16.11 3.06 14.71
C ASN A 164 16.89 1.99 13.93
N SER A 165 18.14 1.71 14.32
CA SER A 165 19.03 0.78 13.61
C SER A 165 18.72 -0.70 13.86
N SER A 166 17.97 -1.05 14.91
CA SER A 166 17.72 -2.43 15.33
C SER A 166 16.30 -2.95 15.04
N GLU A 167 15.38 -2.09 14.62
CA GLU A 167 13.98 -2.43 14.42
C GLU A 167 13.80 -3.46 13.28
N VAL A 168 13.08 -4.55 13.55
CA VAL A 168 12.58 -5.45 12.51
C VAL A 168 11.44 -4.77 11.77
N LEU A 169 11.51 -4.74 10.45
CA LEU A 169 10.52 -4.10 9.58
C LEU A 169 9.41 -5.09 9.23
N LYS A 170 8.17 -4.63 9.29
CA LYS A 170 6.99 -5.37 8.81
C LYS A 170 6.50 -4.74 7.51
N GLY A 171 6.13 -5.59 6.57
CA GLY A 171 5.50 -5.18 5.31
C GLY A 171 4.00 -5.42 5.37
N THR A 172 3.21 -4.37 5.13
CA THR A 172 1.77 -4.49 4.88
C THR A 172 1.55 -4.76 3.40
N VAL A 173 0.81 -5.81 3.06
CA VAL A 173 0.55 -6.15 1.65
C VAL A 173 -0.44 -5.15 1.07
N ALA A 174 -0.01 -4.35 0.08
CA ALA A 174 -0.89 -3.48 -0.70
C ALA A 174 -1.58 -4.26 -1.84
N ALA A 175 -0.81 -5.10 -2.53
CA ALA A 175 -1.32 -5.93 -3.61
C ALA A 175 -0.46 -7.18 -3.82
N VAL A 176 -1.07 -8.22 -4.38
CA VAL A 176 -0.40 -9.43 -4.86
C VAL A 176 -0.67 -9.57 -6.34
N ASN A 177 0.38 -9.57 -7.17
CA ASN A 177 0.28 -9.90 -8.58
C ASN A 177 0.75 -11.34 -8.79
N GLU A 178 -0.18 -12.25 -9.09
CA GLU A 178 0.12 -13.65 -9.41
C GLU A 178 0.16 -13.85 -10.92
N CYS A 179 1.24 -14.41 -11.45
CA CYS A 179 1.37 -14.74 -12.86
C CYS A 179 1.60 -16.24 -13.07
N PHE A 180 0.91 -16.82 -14.05
CA PHE A 180 1.19 -18.16 -14.58
C PHE A 180 1.42 -18.04 -16.09
N GLY A 181 2.67 -18.22 -16.53
CA GLY A 181 3.07 -17.88 -17.89
C GLY A 181 2.84 -16.38 -18.17
N LEU A 182 2.05 -16.07 -19.21
CA LEU A 182 1.73 -14.69 -19.61
C LEU A 182 0.46 -14.13 -18.96
N SER A 183 -0.28 -14.95 -18.21
CA SER A 183 -1.53 -14.54 -17.57
C SER A 183 -1.27 -14.09 -16.14
N CYS A 184 -1.65 -12.86 -15.80
CA CYS A 184 -1.46 -12.28 -14.48
C CYS A 184 -2.78 -11.80 -13.88
N THR A 185 -2.96 -12.03 -12.58
CA THR A 185 -4.10 -11.54 -11.79
C THR A 185 -3.59 -10.73 -10.61
N VAL A 186 -4.12 -9.51 -10.46
CA VAL A 186 -3.77 -8.63 -9.35
C VAL A 186 -4.86 -8.64 -8.30
N PHE A 187 -4.47 -8.92 -7.07
CA PHE A 187 -5.33 -8.88 -5.89
C PHE A 187 -4.91 -7.70 -5.02
N VAL A 188 -5.69 -6.63 -5.03
CA VAL A 188 -5.50 -5.49 -4.12
C VAL A 188 -6.02 -5.86 -2.73
N ARG A 189 -5.31 -5.44 -1.68
CA ARG A 189 -5.67 -5.66 -0.29
C ARG A 189 -6.05 -4.34 0.37
N ASP A 190 -6.90 -4.41 1.39
CA ASP A 190 -7.14 -3.25 2.24
C ASP A 190 -5.86 -2.94 3.01
N SER A 191 -5.24 -1.82 2.64
CA SER A 191 -3.95 -1.35 3.14
C SER A 191 -4.07 0.01 3.81
N LYS A 192 -5.26 0.30 4.38
CA LYS A 192 -5.49 1.52 5.17
C LYS A 192 -4.69 1.54 6.47
N ILE A 193 -4.52 0.37 7.09
CA ILE A 193 -3.74 0.21 8.32
C ILE A 193 -2.38 -0.37 7.95
N ILE A 194 -1.33 0.42 8.14
CA ILE A 194 0.05 0.03 7.84
C ILE A 194 0.71 -0.40 9.15
N GLU A 195 1.04 -1.69 9.24
CA GLU A 195 1.61 -2.27 10.45
C GLU A 195 3.04 -1.77 10.70
N ARG A 196 3.31 -1.40 11.97
CA ARG A 196 4.67 -1.18 12.49
C ARG A 196 4.97 -2.19 13.59
N THR A 197 6.24 -2.58 13.72
CA THR A 197 6.68 -3.48 14.81
C THR A 197 6.75 -2.75 16.15
N ALA A 198 7.11 -1.46 16.13
CA ALA A 198 7.03 -0.62 17.32
C ALA A 198 5.58 -0.16 17.54
N SER A 199 4.98 -0.59 18.64
CA SER A 199 3.86 0.13 19.25
C SER A 199 4.33 1.55 19.53
N ASN A 200 3.85 2.51 18.76
CA ASN A 200 4.13 3.91 19.03
C ASN A 200 3.57 4.23 20.43
N PRO A 201 4.39 4.55 21.45
CA PRO A 201 3.89 4.83 22.79
C PRO A 201 3.06 6.12 22.86
N LEU A 202 2.96 6.87 21.76
CA LEU A 202 2.21 8.12 21.65
C LEU A 202 0.93 8.01 20.81
N VAL A 203 0.59 6.83 20.26
CA VAL A 203 -0.73 6.63 19.65
C VAL A 203 -1.68 6.21 20.78
N PRO A 204 -2.74 6.98 21.09
CA PRO A 204 -3.73 6.54 22.05
C PRO A 204 -4.29 5.20 21.56
N PRO A 205 -4.44 4.19 22.43
CA PRO A 205 -5.00 2.92 22.04
C PRO A 205 -6.35 3.15 21.36
N THR A 206 -6.53 2.57 20.18
CA THR A 206 -7.82 2.57 19.51
C THR A 206 -8.83 1.95 20.47
N GLU A 207 -9.87 2.70 20.81
CA GLU A 207 -10.97 2.21 21.65
C GLU A 207 -11.68 1.09 20.88
N VAL A 208 -11.31 -0.16 21.18
CA VAL A 208 -12.02 -1.33 20.71
C VAL A 208 -13.34 -1.35 21.48
N HIS A 209 -14.41 -0.91 20.80
CA HIS A 209 -15.76 -1.18 21.27
C HIS A 209 -16.07 -2.63 20.96
N ASP A 210 -16.11 -3.46 22.00
CA ASP A 210 -16.64 -4.82 21.91
C ASP A 210 -18.14 -4.75 21.60
N VAL A 211 -18.49 -4.69 20.32
CA VAL A 211 -19.88 -4.85 19.90
C VAL A 211 -20.17 -6.34 19.87
N VAL A 212 -20.75 -6.85 20.96
CA VAL A 212 -21.35 -8.18 21.01
C VAL A 212 -22.53 -8.19 20.03
N PRO A 213 -22.51 -9.02 18.96
CA PRO A 213 -23.64 -9.11 18.05
C PRO A 213 -24.78 -9.89 18.73
N GLY A 214 -25.82 -9.18 19.15
CA GLY A 214 -27.04 -9.84 19.62
C GLY A 214 -27.98 -8.97 20.46
N LEU A 215 -29.17 -8.76 19.92
CA LEU A 215 -30.41 -8.36 20.60
C LEU A 215 -30.53 -6.89 21.02
N GLN A 216 -30.42 -5.97 20.06
CA GLN A 216 -31.26 -4.76 20.11
C GLN A 216 -32.50 -4.99 19.25
N PRO A 217 -33.73 -4.95 19.82
CA PRO A 217 -34.93 -5.00 19.02
C PRO A 217 -35.04 -3.71 18.20
N VAL A 218 -34.85 -3.83 16.89
CA VAL A 218 -35.14 -2.75 15.94
C VAL A 218 -36.66 -2.56 15.94
N THR A 219 -37.15 -1.53 16.62
CA THR A 219 -38.54 -1.09 16.47
C THR A 219 -38.66 -0.14 15.28
N GLU A 220 -39.61 -0.42 14.39
CA GLU A 220 -39.97 0.46 13.27
C GLU A 220 -40.34 1.87 13.75
N PRO A 221 -40.11 2.92 12.94
CA PRO A 221 -40.58 4.27 13.24
C PRO A 221 -42.11 4.26 13.44
N PRO A 222 -42.67 5.08 14.35
CA PRO A 222 -44.09 5.04 14.65
C PRO A 222 -44.92 5.35 13.40
N LYS A 223 -45.72 4.38 12.96
CA LYS A 223 -46.82 4.60 12.01
C LYS A 223 -47.79 5.57 12.66
N LYS A 224 -48.07 6.70 11.99
CA LYS A 224 -49.21 7.58 12.32
C LYS A 224 -50.47 6.72 12.35
N GLY A 225 -50.96 6.44 13.55
CA GLY A 225 -52.22 5.74 13.76
C GLY A 225 -53.39 6.59 13.28
N PRO A 226 -54.49 5.96 12.83
CA PRO A 226 -55.67 6.66 12.37
C PRO A 226 -56.40 7.29 13.55
N VAL A 227 -56.77 8.56 13.43
CA VAL A 227 -57.79 9.18 14.28
C VAL A 227 -59.15 8.66 13.78
N LYS A 228 -59.82 7.89 14.63
CA LYS A 228 -61.25 7.54 14.56
C LYS A 228 -61.89 8.18 15.80
N ASP A 229 -63.08 8.73 15.83
CA ASP A 229 -64.17 8.94 14.88
C ASP A 229 -65.07 10.00 15.56
N GLY A 230 -65.69 10.89 14.80
CA GLY A 230 -66.45 12.01 15.36
C GLY A 230 -67.09 12.89 14.29
N LEU A 231 -68.14 12.35 13.68
CA LEU A 231 -69.34 13.01 13.12
C LEU A 231 -69.16 14.30 12.28
N GLU A 232 -69.23 14.08 10.95
CA GLU A 232 -70.07 14.74 9.93
C GLU A 232 -70.53 16.20 10.14
N GLU A 233 -70.23 17.09 9.19
CA GLU A 233 -71.25 17.70 8.30
C GLU A 233 -70.62 18.53 7.17
N ARG A 234 -71.30 18.48 6.02
CA ARG A 234 -70.99 19.15 4.75
C ARG A 234 -71.40 20.62 4.84
N ASN A 235 -70.72 21.49 4.10
CA ASN A 235 -71.40 22.63 3.47
C ASN A 235 -70.81 22.85 2.06
N LEU A 236 -71.73 23.23 1.18
CA LEU A 236 -71.73 23.24 -0.30
C LEU A 236 -70.44 23.64 -1.01
#